data_AF-A0A967CKJ7-F1
#
_entry.id   AF-A0A967CKJ7-F1
#
_cell.length_a   1.000
_cell.length_b   1.000
_cell.length_c   1.000
_cell.angle_alpha   90.00
_cell.angle_beta   90.00
_cell.angle_gamma   90.00
#
_symmetry.space_group_name_H-M   'P 1'
#
loop_
_entity.id
_entity.type
_entity.pdbx_description
1 polymer ?
#
loop_
_entity_poly.entity_id
_entity_poly.type
_entity_poly.pdbx_seq_one_letter_code
_entity_poly.pdbx_strand_id
1 'polypeptide(L)'
;MGSEFIHGLLVGLAFIVAIGPQNAFVLKSGLLRQHIFTVCFICAASDAVLILSGIAGLDRLLIEFPVLLDVFRYGGATFLLFYGFASARSAWKGGAALKAQGQQESYKNAV
;
A
#
# COMPACT_ATOMS: atom_id res chain seq x y z
N MET A 1 23.18 -2.27 -21.57
CA MET A 1 22.48 -0.99 -21.30
C MET A 1 20.96 -1.06 -21.45
N GLY A 2 20.32 -2.24 -21.48
CA GLY A 2 18.85 -2.36 -21.54
C GLY A 2 18.18 -2.77 -20.21
N SER A 3 18.93 -3.45 -19.33
CA SER A 3 18.44 -3.96 -18.04
C SER A 3 18.10 -2.87 -17.03
N GLU A 4 18.92 -1.81 -16.99
CA GLU A 4 18.77 -0.71 -16.02
C GLU A 4 17.52 0.13 -16.30
N PHE A 5 17.21 0.34 -17.58
CA PHE A 5 16.00 1.07 -17.99
C PHE A 5 14.73 0.31 -17.58
N ILE A 6 14.72 -1.01 -17.79
CA ILE A 6 13.60 -1.87 -17.39
C ILE A 6 13.46 -1.90 -15.87
N HIS A 7 14.55 -1.97 -15.11
CA HIS A 7 14.49 -1.88 -13.65
C HIS A 7 13.94 -0.53 -13.18
N GLY A 8 14.43 0.58 -13.73
CA GLY A 8 13.92 1.92 -13.40
C GLY A 8 12.43 2.06 -13.72
N LEU A 9 12.00 1.54 -14.88
CA LEU A 9 10.60 1.52 -15.29
C LEU A 9 9.74 0.68 -14.33
N LEU A 10 10.19 -0.52 -13.96
CA LEU A 10 9.47 -1.42 -13.05
C LEU A 10 9.36 -0.83 -11.65
N VAL A 11 10.42 -0.23 -11.13
CA VAL A 11 10.40 0.44 -9.81
C VAL A 11 9.46 1.65 -9.83
N GLY A 12 9.49 2.46 -10.88
CA GLY A 12 8.57 3.59 -11.04
C GLY A 12 7.11 3.15 -11.13
N LEU A 13 6.83 2.08 -11.89
CA LEU A 13 5.48 1.50 -12.01
C LEU A 13 5.01 0.92 -10.67
N ALA A 14 5.90 0.24 -9.93
CA ALA A 14 5.60 -0.25 -8.58
C ALA A 14 5.24 0.89 -7.61
N PHE A 15 5.93 2.03 -7.71
CA PHE A 15 5.66 3.21 -6.87
C PHE A 15 4.27 3.82 -7.10
N ILE A 16 3.78 3.78 -8.34
CA ILE A 16 2.45 4.30 -8.72
C ILE A 16 1.34 3.30 -8.32
N VAL A 17 1.57 2.00 -8.57
CA VAL A 17 0.62 0.94 -8.21
C VAL A 17 0.50 0.79 -6.70
N ALA A 18 1.55 1.12 -5.95
CA ALA A 18 1.59 1.08 -4.49
C ALA A 18 0.96 2.31 -3.80
N ILE A 19 -0.09 2.92 -4.37
CA ILE A 19 -0.94 3.81 -3.56
C ILE A 19 -1.61 2.95 -2.49
N GLY A 20 -0.98 2.93 -1.32
CA GLY A 20 -1.45 2.19 -0.17
C GLY A 20 -2.76 2.75 0.37
N PRO A 21 -3.48 1.96 1.18
CA PRO A 21 -4.75 2.38 1.79
C PRO A 21 -4.59 3.66 2.64
N GLN A 22 -3.45 3.85 3.31
CA GLN A 22 -3.13 5.06 4.07
C GLN A 22 -3.04 6.30 3.16
N ASN A 23 -2.32 6.20 2.04
CA ASN A 23 -2.18 7.29 1.06
C ASN A 23 -3.50 7.60 0.35
N ALA A 24 -4.32 6.60 0.03
CA ALA A 24 -5.64 6.79 -0.56
C ALA A 24 -6.63 7.46 0.43
N PHE A 25 -6.55 7.12 1.71
CA PHE A 25 -7.38 7.70 2.76
C PHE A 25 -7.04 9.18 3.03
N VAL A 26 -5.76 9.53 3.03
CA VAL A 26 -5.30 10.93 3.11
C VAL A 26 -5.78 11.72 1.89
N LEU A 27 -5.69 11.15 0.67
CA LEU A 27 -6.19 11.79 -0.55
C LEU A 27 -7.71 12.05 -0.49
N LYS A 28 -8.48 11.08 0.02
CA LYS A 28 -9.94 11.21 0.21
C LYS A 28 -10.29 12.32 1.20
N SER A 29 -9.58 12.37 2.32
CA SER A 29 -9.74 13.45 3.32
C SER A 29 -9.37 14.81 2.71
N GLY A 30 -8.33 14.83 1.86
CA GLY A 30 -7.92 15.94 0.99
C GLY A 30 -9.04 16.47 0.09
N LEU A 31 -9.71 15.55 -0.60
CA LEU A 31 -10.77 15.86 -1.56
C LEU A 31 -12.07 16.33 -0.87
N LEU A 32 -12.38 15.79 0.31
CA LEU A 32 -13.55 16.15 1.12
C LEU A 32 -13.36 17.45 1.94
N ARG A 33 -12.17 18.07 1.89
CA ARG A 33 -11.82 19.34 2.57
C ARG A 33 -12.13 19.39 4.08
N GLN A 34 -12.22 18.25 4.75
CA GLN A 34 -12.40 18.18 6.20
C GLN A 34 -11.14 17.63 6.88
N HIS A 35 -10.61 18.38 7.86
CA HIS A 35 -9.54 18.01 8.80
C HIS A 35 -8.29 17.31 8.22
N ILE A 36 -7.88 17.69 7.01
CA ILE A 36 -6.75 17.10 6.27
C ILE A 36 -5.44 17.16 7.07
N PHE A 37 -5.17 18.30 7.70
CA PHE A 37 -3.94 18.50 8.47
C PHE A 37 -3.83 17.53 9.66
N THR A 38 -4.93 17.33 10.39
CA THR A 38 -4.94 16.44 11.56
C THR A 38 -4.75 14.98 11.16
N VAL A 39 -5.47 14.52 10.13
CA VAL A 39 -5.36 13.14 9.65
C VAL A 39 -3.95 12.87 9.10
N CYS A 40 -3.43 13.78 8.28
CA CYS A 40 -2.09 13.66 7.71
C CYS A 40 -1.01 13.66 8.80
N PHE A 41 -1.13 14.52 9.81
CA PHE A 41 -0.18 14.59 10.93
C PHE A 41 -0.15 13.30 11.74
N ILE A 42 -1.31 12.75 12.09
CA ILE A 42 -1.38 11.48 12.84
C ILE A 42 -0.83 10.32 12.03
N CYS A 43 -1.14 10.26 10.72
CA CYS A 43 -0.63 9.20 9.83
C CYS A 43 0.90 9.31 9.70
N ALA A 44 1.42 10.50 9.39
CA ALA A 44 2.85 10.73 9.27
C ALA A 44 3.60 10.46 10.59
N ALA A 45 3.02 10.84 11.74
CA ALA A 45 3.59 10.54 13.05
C ALA A 45 3.62 9.03 13.32
N SER A 46 2.54 8.31 13.01
CA SER A 46 2.46 6.86 13.17
C SER A 46 3.47 6.14 12.28
N ASP A 47 3.59 6.53 11.01
CA ASP A 47 4.54 5.94 10.07
C ASP A 47 5.98 6.24 10.51
N ALA A 48 6.27 7.46 10.98
CA ALA A 48 7.58 7.82 11.52
C ALA A 48 7.95 6.96 12.74
N VAL A 49 7.04 6.79 13.70
CA VAL A 49 7.26 5.95 14.89
C VAL A 49 7.49 4.49 14.49
N LEU A 50 6.67 3.96 13.59
CA LEU A 50 6.79 2.57 13.11
C LEU A 50 8.10 2.34 12.33
N ILE A 51 8.50 3.27 11.46
CA ILE A 51 9.77 3.19 10.72
C ILE A 51 10.96 3.23 11.68
N LEU A 52 10.97 4.17 12.63
CA LEU A 52 12.04 4.30 13.62
C LEU A 52 12.14 3.06 14.51
N SER A 53 11.01 2.56 15.02
CA SER A 53 10.97 1.34 15.81
C SER A 53 11.39 0.11 14.99
N GLY A 54 11.01 0.06 13.72
CA GLY A 54 11.41 -0.98 12.78
C GLY A 54 12.91 -1.00 12.58
N ILE A 55 13.51 0.11 12.18
CA ILE A 55 14.97 0.19 11.94
C ILE A 55 15.76 -0.10 13.23
N ALA A 56 15.32 0.44 14.37
CA ALA A 56 16.02 0.26 15.64
C ALA A 56 15.98 -1.19 16.18
N GLY A 57 14.89 -1.92 15.93
CA GLY A 57 14.69 -3.28 16.48
C GLY A 57 14.96 -4.41 15.49
N LEU A 58 14.63 -4.21 14.20
CA LEU A 58 14.68 -5.23 13.17
C LEU A 58 16.13 -5.62 12.82
N ASP A 59 17.06 -4.67 12.83
CA ASP A 59 18.46 -4.92 12.47
C ASP A 59 19.11 -5.98 13.38
N ARG A 60 18.87 -5.88 14.70
CA ARG A 60 19.33 -6.88 15.68
C ARG A 60 18.65 -8.23 15.49
N LEU A 61 17.34 -8.22 15.20
CA LEU A 61 16.54 -9.44 15.04
C LEU A 61 16.93 -10.23 13.78
N LEU A 62 17.32 -9.54 12.71
CA LEU A 62 17.79 -10.15 11.46
C LEU A 62 19.16 -10.82 11.61
N ILE A 63 20.05 -10.26 12.44
CA ILE A 63 21.36 -10.86 12.73
C ILE A 63 21.19 -12.15 13.53
N GLU A 64 20.26 -12.16 14.49
CA GLU A 64 20.00 -13.33 15.35
C GLU A 64 19.20 -14.43 14.63
N PHE A 65 18.25 -14.04 13.76
CA PHE A 65 17.37 -14.97 13.04
C PHE A 65 17.36 -14.70 11.52
N PRO A 66 18.38 -15.17 10.77
CA PRO A 66 18.46 -14.95 9.32
C PRO A 66 17.28 -15.57 8.53
N VAL A 67 16.66 -16.62 9.08
CA VAL A 67 15.46 -17.25 8.50
C VAL A 67 14.29 -16.27 8.41
N LEU A 68 14.21 -15.28 9.31
CA LEU A 68 13.14 -14.29 9.31
C LEU A 68 13.16 -13.44 8.04
N LEU A 69 14.36 -13.09 7.55
CA LEU A 69 14.54 -12.33 6.32
C LEU A 69 14.04 -13.14 5.11
N ASP A 70 14.35 -14.44 5.06
CA ASP A 70 13.85 -15.32 4.00
C ASP A 70 12.32 -15.44 4.04
N VAL A 71 11.72 -15.60 5.21
CA VAL A 71 10.26 -15.64 5.36
C VAL A 71 9.63 -14.32 4.88
N PHE A 72 10.17 -13.16 5.27
CA PHE A 72 9.67 -11.87 4.79
C PHE A 72 9.83 -11.73 3.27
N ARG A 73 10.95 -12.17 2.71
CA ARG A 73 11.22 -12.10 1.27
C ARG A 73 10.26 -12.97 0.47
N TYR A 74 10.16 -14.25 0.80
CA TYR A 74 9.29 -15.19 0.08
C TYR A 74 7.82 -14.94 0.38
N GLY A 75 7.47 -14.64 1.65
CA GLY A 75 6.11 -14.28 2.05
C GLY A 75 5.61 -13.02 1.36
N GLY A 76 6.44 -11.97 1.31
CA GLY A 76 6.13 -10.74 0.59
C GLY A 76 5.97 -10.96 -0.92
N ALA A 77 6.86 -11.75 -1.53
CA ALA A 77 6.76 -12.10 -2.95
C ALA A 77 5.47 -12.88 -3.25
N THR A 78 5.13 -13.90 -2.45
CA THR A 78 3.89 -14.67 -2.61
C THR A 78 2.66 -13.79 -2.44
N PHE A 79 2.64 -12.92 -1.43
CA PHE A 79 1.54 -11.98 -1.19
C PHE A 79 1.34 -11.03 -2.37
N LEU A 80 2.43 -10.44 -2.90
CA LEU A 80 2.37 -9.55 -4.05
C LEU A 80 1.93 -10.27 -5.33
N LEU A 81 2.40 -11.48 -5.57
CA LEU A 81 1.96 -12.31 -6.70
C LEU A 81 0.47 -12.62 -6.61
N PHE A 82 -0.02 -13.01 -5.42
CA PHE A 82 -1.44 -13.28 -5.20
C PHE A 82 -2.30 -12.03 -5.41
N TYR A 83 -1.90 -10.89 -4.81
CA TYR A 83 -2.62 -9.63 -4.94
C TYR A 83 -2.61 -9.10 -6.39
N GLY A 84 -1.46 -9.16 -7.05
CA GLY A 84 -1.29 -8.78 -8.45
C GLY A 84 -2.17 -9.64 -9.37
N PHE A 85 -2.20 -10.96 -9.14
CA PHE A 85 -3.08 -11.86 -9.89
C PHE A 85 -4.56 -11.58 -9.63
N ALA A 86 -4.95 -11.33 -8.38
CA ALA A 86 -6.33 -10.96 -8.02
C ALA A 86 -6.76 -9.66 -8.71
N SER A 87 -5.87 -8.65 -8.75
CA SER A 87 -6.09 -7.38 -9.44
C SER A 87 -6.19 -7.56 -10.95
N ALA A 88 -5.28 -8.32 -11.57
CA ALA A 88 -5.32 -8.63 -13.00
C ALA A 88 -6.60 -9.39 -13.39
N ARG A 89 -7.02 -10.36 -12.57
CA ARG A 89 -8.29 -11.08 -12.73
C ARG A 89 -9.49 -10.14 -12.63
N SER A 90 -9.48 -9.19 -11.70
CA SER A 90 -10.52 -8.18 -11.56
C SER A 90 -10.59 -7.28 -12.80
N ALA A 91 -9.44 -6.86 -13.33
CA ALA A 91 -9.34 -6.06 -14.55
C ALA A 91 -9.88 -6.80 -15.78
N TRP A 92 -9.51 -8.08 -15.96
CA TRP A 92 -9.98 -8.90 -17.08
C TRP A 92 -11.47 -9.27 -17.03
N LYS A 93 -12.06 -9.38 -15.83
CA LYS A 93 -13.50 -9.64 -15.71
C LYS A 93 -14.38 -8.43 -16.04
N GLY A 94 -13.80 -7.26 -16.33
CA GLY A 94 -14.49 -6.14 -16.99
C GLY A 94 -15.74 -5.59 -16.29
N GLY A 95 -15.96 -5.90 -15.00
CA GLY A 95 -17.22 -5.61 -14.30
C GLY A 95 -17.14 -4.55 -13.22
N ALA A 96 -15.96 -4.00 -12.93
CA ALA A 96 -15.80 -2.93 -11.96
C ALA A 96 -15.86 -1.58 -12.68
N ALA A 97 -17.07 -1.13 -13.02
CA ALA A 97 -17.33 0.31 -12.94
C ALA A 97 -16.79 0.75 -11.57
N LEU A 98 -15.95 1.79 -11.53
CA LEU A 98 -15.36 2.35 -10.31
C LEU A 98 -16.45 2.61 -9.25
N LYS A 99 -16.80 1.60 -8.47
CA LYS A 99 -17.48 1.79 -7.20
C LYS A 99 -16.38 2.19 -6.25
N ALA A 100 -16.15 3.50 -6.19
CA ALA A 100 -15.46 4.11 -5.07
C ALA A 100 -15.98 3.43 -3.80
N GLN A 101 -15.07 2.84 -3.03
CA GLN A 101 -15.32 1.99 -1.87
C GLN A 101 -16.01 2.71 -0.69
N GLY A 102 -16.62 3.88 -0.94
CA GLY A 102 -17.31 4.72 0.03
C GLY A 102 -18.78 5.03 -0.27
N GLN A 103 -19.39 4.50 -1.35
CA GLN A 103 -20.79 4.84 -1.68
C GLN A 103 -21.83 3.81 -1.20
N GLN A 104 -21.41 2.70 -0.58
CA GLN A 104 -22.36 1.68 -0.09
C GLN A 104 -22.95 1.98 1.30
N GLU A 105 -22.28 2.75 2.16
CA GLU A 105 -22.86 3.12 3.47
C GLU A 105 -23.81 4.32 3.39
N SER A 106 -23.52 5.32 2.56
CA SER A 106 -24.36 6.53 2.50
C SER A 106 -25.73 6.29 1.83
N TYR A 107 -25.84 5.29 0.94
CA TYR A 107 -27.10 5.03 0.21
C TYR A 107 -28.08 4.11 0.96
N LYS A 108 -27.66 3.47 2.06
CA LYS A 108 -28.57 2.68 2.92
C LYS A 108 -29.27 3.49 4.00
N ASN A 109 -28.81 4.72 4.27
CA ASN A 109 -29.42 5.63 5.25
C ASN A 109 -30.27 6.74 4.60
N ALA A 110 -30.45 6.70 3.28
CA ALA A 110 -31.21 7.71 2.52
C ALA A 110 -32.39 7.11 1.73
N VAL A 111 -32.75 5.85 2.01
CA VAL A 111 -33.98 5.18 1.54
C VAL A 111 -34.66 4.57 2.76
#